data_AF-A0A655IQ24-F1
#
_entry.id   AF-A0A655IQ24-F1
#
_cell.length_a   1.000
_cell.length_b   1.000
_cell.length_c   1.000
_cell.angle_alpha   90.00
_cell.angle_beta   90.00
_cell.angle_gamma   90.00
#
_symmetry.space_group_name_H-M   'P 1'
#
loop_
_entity.id
_entity.type
_entity.pdbx_description
1 polymer ?
#
loop_
_entity_poly.entity_id
_entity_poly.type
_entity_poly.pdbx_seq_one_letter_code
_entity_poly.pdbx_strand_id
1 'polypeptide(L)'
;MSECIDSSADALVVSPYVVAELDYLVATRVGVDAELAVLRELAGGAWELANCGAAEIEQAARIVTKYQDQRIGIADAANVVLADRYRTRTILTLDRRHFSALRPIGGGRFTVIP
;
A
#
# COMPACT_ATOMS: atom_id res chain seq x y z
N MET A 1 12.93 -5.17 3.52
CA MET A 1 12.63 -4.05 2.61
C MET A 1 13.63 -3.90 1.45
N SER A 2 14.83 -3.29 1.58
CA SER A 2 15.74 -3.08 0.42
C SER A 2 15.98 -4.36 -0.38
N GLU A 3 16.39 -5.45 0.29
CA GLU A 3 16.68 -6.72 -0.38
C GLU A 3 15.45 -7.36 -1.07
N CYS A 4 14.23 -7.11 -0.57
CA CYS A 4 12.99 -7.59 -1.22
C CYS A 4 12.57 -6.72 -2.41
N ILE A 5 12.90 -5.43 -2.39
CA ILE A 5 12.69 -4.49 -3.49
C ILE A 5 13.70 -4.79 -4.60
N ASP A 6 14.98 -4.97 -4.24
CA ASP A 6 16.09 -5.16 -5.16
C ASP A 6 16.10 -6.55 -5.84
N SER A 7 15.43 -7.55 -5.23
CA SER A 7 15.33 -8.91 -5.79
C SER A 7 14.00 -9.22 -6.49
N SER A 8 13.04 -8.29 -6.49
CA SER A 8 11.74 -8.49 -7.14
C SER A 8 11.86 -8.33 -8.65
N ALA A 9 11.50 -9.38 -9.40
CA ALA A 9 11.30 -9.30 -10.86
C ALA A 9 9.91 -8.74 -11.23
N ASP A 10 9.01 -8.60 -10.25
CA ASP A 10 7.63 -8.15 -10.42
C ASP A 10 7.51 -6.62 -10.23
N ALA A 11 6.50 -6.03 -10.87
CA ALA A 11 6.20 -4.60 -10.75
C ALA A 11 5.86 -4.22 -9.29
N LEU A 12 6.54 -3.18 -8.78
CA LEU A 12 6.31 -2.65 -7.44
C LEU A 12 5.22 -1.58 -7.48
N VAL A 13 4.01 -1.96 -7.07
CA VAL A 13 2.85 -1.06 -7.08
C VAL A 13 2.71 -0.35 -5.73
N VAL A 14 2.60 0.98 -5.75
CA VAL A 14 2.42 1.81 -4.56
C VAL A 14 1.12 2.60 -4.65
N SER A 15 0.31 2.53 -3.59
CA SER A 15 -0.91 3.33 -3.47
C SER A 15 -0.59 4.81 -3.22
N PRO A 16 -1.35 5.76 -3.81
CA PRO A 16 -1.17 7.18 -3.55
C PRO A 16 -1.46 7.54 -2.08
N TYR A 17 -2.28 6.76 -1.38
CA TYR A 17 -2.53 6.96 0.05
C TYR A 17 -1.32 6.58 0.90
N VAL A 18 -0.57 5.54 0.50
CA VAL A 18 0.69 5.17 1.15
C VAL A 18 1.76 6.24 0.89
N VAL A 19 1.81 6.79 -0.33
CA VAL A 19 2.71 7.91 -0.65
C VAL A 19 2.40 9.11 0.25
N ALA A 20 1.13 9.49 0.39
CA ALA A 20 0.72 10.61 1.25
C ALA A 20 1.04 10.39 2.73
N GLU A 21 0.84 9.18 3.26
CA GLU A 21 1.21 8.86 4.64
C GLU A 21 2.73 8.87 4.84
N LEU A 22 3.49 8.31 3.89
CA LEU A 22 4.94 8.30 3.93
C LEU A 22 5.49 9.72 3.91
N ASP A 23 5.01 10.57 3.00
CA ASP A 23 5.38 11.98 2.87
C ASP A 23 5.19 12.72 4.20
N TYR A 24 3.97 12.63 4.77
CA TYR A 24 3.66 13.23 6.06
C TYR A 24 4.58 12.73 7.19
N LEU A 25 4.83 11.42 7.27
CA LEU A 25 5.67 10.84 8.31
C LEU A 25 7.14 11.25 8.17
N VAL A 26 7.68 11.31 6.96
CA VAL A 26 9.07 11.71 6.71
C VAL A 26 9.26 13.20 6.98
N ALA A 27 8.35 14.04 6.48
CA ALA A 27 8.37 15.48 6.70
C ALA A 27 8.33 15.82 8.20
N THR A 28 7.47 15.14 8.97
CA THR A 28 7.26 15.42 10.40
C THR A 28 8.32 14.81 11.32
N ARG A 29 8.98 13.72 10.92
CA ARG A 29 9.90 12.97 11.81
C ARG A 29 11.37 13.05 11.42
N VAL A 30 11.68 13.36 10.16
CA VAL A 30 13.06 13.33 9.64
C VAL A 30 13.45 14.69 9.05
N GLY A 31 12.55 15.31 8.29
CA GLY A 31 12.71 16.66 7.74
C GLY A 31 12.71 16.71 6.21
N VAL A 32 12.73 17.92 5.68
CA VAL A 32 12.46 18.23 4.26
C VAL A 32 13.45 17.60 3.28
N ASP A 33 14.72 17.46 3.64
CA ASP A 33 15.71 16.85 2.74
C ASP A 33 15.42 15.37 2.50
N ALA A 34 14.97 14.65 3.54
CA ALA A 34 14.57 13.25 3.42
C ALA A 34 13.26 13.08 2.65
N GLU A 35 12.30 13.99 2.86
CA GLU A 35 11.04 14.05 2.11
C GLU A 35 11.33 14.19 0.61
N LEU A 36 12.16 15.16 0.22
CA LEU A 36 12.57 15.37 -1.17
C LEU A 36 13.31 14.17 -1.76
N ALA A 37 14.12 13.46 -0.96
CA ALA A 37 14.79 12.24 -1.41
C ALA A 37 13.78 11.13 -1.72
N VAL A 38 12.78 10.92 -0.86
CA VAL A 38 11.71 9.93 -1.08
C VAL A 38 10.88 10.27 -2.32
N LEU A 39 10.50 11.53 -2.51
CA LEU A 39 9.72 11.94 -3.68
C LEU A 39 10.50 11.72 -4.99
N ARG A 40 11.80 12.00 -5.00
CA ARG A 40 12.67 11.73 -6.16
C ARG A 40 12.79 10.23 -6.44
N GLU A 41 12.92 9.40 -5.40
CA GLU A 41 12.97 7.95 -5.53
C GLU A 41 11.68 7.39 -6.14
N LEU A 42 10.52 7.80 -5.61
CA LEU A 42 9.21 7.40 -6.14
C LEU A 42 9.00 7.85 -7.59
N ALA A 43 9.55 9.00 -7.98
CA ALA A 43 9.51 9.51 -9.34
C ALA A 43 10.53 8.83 -10.28
N GLY A 44 11.45 8.02 -9.76
CA GLY A 44 12.55 7.40 -10.50
C GLY A 44 12.15 6.27 -11.47
N GLY A 45 10.87 5.89 -11.48
CA GLY A 45 10.31 4.90 -12.42
C GLY A 45 10.49 3.43 -12.00
N ALA A 46 11.12 3.16 -10.85
CA ALA A 46 11.18 1.83 -10.26
C ALA A 46 9.83 1.37 -9.67
N TRP A 47 8.90 2.30 -9.50
CA TRP A 47 7.60 2.10 -8.87
C TRP A 47 6.47 2.39 -9.84
N GLU A 48 5.45 1.54 -9.83
CA GLU A 48 4.16 1.88 -10.43
C GLU A 48 3.29 2.60 -9.39
N LEU A 49 3.07 3.89 -9.59
CA LEU A 49 2.16 4.68 -8.76
C LEU A 49 0.72 4.42 -9.22
N ALA A 50 -0.03 3.65 -8.43
CA ALA A 50 -1.39 3.26 -8.79
C ALA A 50 -2.32 4.48 -8.85
N ASN A 51 -3.23 4.51 -9.82
CA ASN A 51 -4.31 5.49 -9.83
C ASN A 51 -5.50 4.98 -9.02
N CYS A 52 -5.93 5.77 -8.04
CA CYS A 52 -7.12 5.52 -7.22
C CYS A 52 -8.18 6.61 -7.50
N GLY A 53 -9.25 6.23 -8.18
CA GLY A 53 -10.39 7.10 -8.45
C GLY A 53 -11.58 6.84 -7.54
N ALA A 54 -12.73 7.42 -7.90
CA ALA A 54 -13.98 7.24 -7.17
C ALA A 54 -14.38 5.75 -7.03
N ALA A 55 -14.14 4.95 -8.07
CA ALA A 55 -14.44 3.52 -8.05
C ALA A 55 -13.61 2.78 -6.99
N GLU A 56 -12.30 3.00 -6.94
CA GLU A 56 -11.42 2.42 -5.92
C GLU A 56 -11.81 2.88 -4.51
N ILE A 57 -12.17 4.15 -4.33
CA ILE A 57 -12.62 4.68 -3.03
C ILE A 57 -13.91 3.99 -2.59
N GLU A 58 -14.87 3.80 -3.51
CA GLU A 58 -16.13 3.10 -3.20
C GLU A 58 -15.87 1.63 -2.80
N GLN A 59 -14.95 0.96 -3.49
CA GLN A 59 -14.54 -0.39 -3.12
C GLN A 59 -13.86 -0.40 -1.74
N ALA A 60 -12.95 0.53 -1.49
CA ALA A 60 -12.23 0.64 -0.24
C ALA A 60 -13.19 0.92 0.93
N ALA A 61 -14.21 1.76 0.73
CA ALA A 61 -15.27 1.99 1.72
C ALA A 61 -15.97 0.68 2.12
N ARG A 62 -16.29 -0.20 1.15
CA ARG A 62 -16.85 -1.52 1.46
C ARG A 62 -15.89 -2.39 2.28
N ILE A 63 -14.59 -2.32 2.01
CA ILE A 63 -13.58 -3.03 2.82
C ILE A 63 -13.53 -2.46 4.24
N VAL A 64 -13.50 -1.13 4.41
CA VAL A 64 -13.55 -0.48 5.72
C VAL A 64 -14.80 -0.89 6.50
N THR A 65 -15.98 -0.87 5.87
CA THR A 65 -17.22 -1.32 6.50
C THR A 65 -17.14 -2.78 6.94
N LYS A 66 -16.62 -3.67 6.09
CA LYS A 66 -16.45 -5.10 6.41
C LYS A 66 -15.52 -5.33 7.61
N TYR A 67 -14.52 -4.48 7.79
CA TYR A 67 -13.50 -4.58 8.83
C TYR A 67 -13.60 -3.46 9.87
N GLN A 68 -14.80 -2.93 10.10
CA GLN A 68 -15.04 -1.76 10.97
C GLN A 68 -14.47 -1.93 12.40
N ASP A 69 -14.53 -3.15 12.94
CA ASP A 69 -14.03 -3.47 14.29
C ASP A 69 -12.49 -3.45 14.38
N GLN A 70 -11.80 -3.52 13.23
CA GLN A 70 -10.34 -3.50 13.15
C GLN A 70 -9.78 -2.09 12.92
N ARG A 71 -10.66 -1.09 12.67
CA ARG A 71 -10.29 0.32 12.50
C ARG A 71 -9.24 0.57 11.42
N ILE A 72 -9.33 -0.17 10.31
CA ILE A 72 -8.42 0.01 9.18
C ILE A 72 -8.64 1.35 8.47
N GLY A 73 -7.57 1.93 7.94
CA GLY A 73 -7.60 3.19 7.20
C GLY A 73 -7.85 3.01 5.70
N ILE A 74 -7.94 4.13 4.98
CA ILE A 74 -8.06 4.14 3.52
C ILE A 74 -6.83 3.51 2.84
N ALA A 75 -5.63 3.68 3.40
CA ALA A 75 -4.41 3.08 2.86
C ALA A 75 -4.47 1.54 2.85
N ASP A 76 -4.84 0.93 3.98
CA ASP A 76 -5.01 -0.52 4.09
C ASP A 76 -6.10 -1.04 3.14
N ALA A 77 -7.26 -0.37 3.14
CA ALA A 77 -8.40 -0.76 2.32
C ALA A 77 -8.11 -0.62 0.82
N ALA A 78 -7.43 0.45 0.41
CA ALA A 78 -7.00 0.65 -0.97
C ALA A 78 -5.98 -0.41 -1.39
N ASN A 79 -5.05 -0.81 -0.52
CA ASN A 79 -4.12 -1.90 -0.83
C ASN A 79 -4.83 -3.24 -1.06
N VAL A 80 -5.94 -3.52 -0.37
CA VAL A 80 -6.77 -4.72 -0.65
C VAL A 80 -7.42 -4.63 -2.04
N VAL A 81 -7.93 -3.45 -2.42
CA VAL A 81 -8.55 -3.20 -3.73
C VAL A 81 -7.52 -3.28 -4.87
N LEU A 82 -6.37 -2.65 -4.68
CA LEU A 82 -5.28 -2.66 -5.65
C LEU A 82 -4.72 -4.07 -5.81
N ALA A 83 -4.58 -4.84 -4.73
CA ALA A 83 -4.13 -6.22 -4.85
C ALA A 83 -5.06 -7.07 -5.75
N ASP A 84 -6.37 -6.86 -5.65
CA ASP A 84 -7.34 -7.50 -6.55
C ASP A 84 -7.19 -7.00 -8.00
N ARG A 85 -7.11 -5.69 -8.21
CA ARG A 85 -6.95 -5.05 -9.54
C ARG A 85 -5.67 -5.52 -10.25
N TYR A 86 -4.56 -5.59 -9.53
CA TYR A 86 -3.26 -6.03 -10.03
C TYR A 86 -3.08 -7.55 -9.97
N ARG A 87 -4.11 -8.30 -9.56
CA ARG A 87 -4.12 -9.77 -9.46
C ARG A 87 -2.96 -10.32 -8.65
N THR A 88 -2.54 -9.59 -7.62
CA THR A 88 -1.49 -10.01 -6.70
C THR A 88 -2.07 -10.44 -5.37
N ARG A 89 -1.35 -11.35 -4.71
CA ARG A 89 -1.63 -11.76 -3.32
C ARG A 89 -0.52 -11.33 -2.38
N THR A 90 0.54 -10.73 -2.90
CA THR A 90 1.70 -10.34 -2.12
C THR A 90 1.54 -8.89 -1.67
N ILE A 91 1.66 -8.66 -0.37
CA ILE A 91 1.68 -7.31 0.22
C ILE A 91 3.02 -7.15 0.93
N LEU A 92 3.77 -6.14 0.52
CA LEU A 92 4.98 -5.71 1.20
C LEU A 92 4.59 -4.67 2.28
N THR A 93 4.66 -5.06 3.55
CA THR A 93 4.32 -4.18 4.66
C THR A 93 5.00 -4.64 5.95
N LEU A 94 5.36 -3.65 6.78
CA LEU A 94 5.80 -3.90 8.15
C LEU A 94 4.60 -4.15 9.09
N ASP A 95 3.39 -3.69 8.73
CA ASP A 95 2.17 -3.93 9.48
C ASP A 95 1.56 -5.29 9.14
N ARG A 96 2.23 -6.33 9.63
CA ARG A 96 1.77 -7.71 9.46
C ARG A 96 0.45 -7.98 10.18
N ARG A 97 0.13 -7.21 11.23
CA ARG A 97 -1.05 -7.46 12.05
C ARG A 97 -2.32 -7.19 11.26
N HIS A 98 -2.44 -6.01 10.64
CA HIS A 98 -3.63 -5.69 9.84
C HIS A 98 -3.78 -6.66 8.66
N PHE A 99 -2.73 -6.88 7.87
CA PHE A 99 -2.83 -7.73 6.68
C PHE A 99 -2.99 -9.23 6.96
N SER A 100 -2.67 -9.71 8.16
CA SER A 100 -3.00 -11.07 8.59
C SER A 100 -4.51 -11.30 8.77
N ALA A 101 -5.26 -10.25 9.10
CA ALA A 101 -6.70 -10.30 9.30
C ALA A 101 -7.48 -10.01 8.01
N LEU A 102 -6.97 -9.08 7.19
CA LEU A 102 -7.55 -8.75 5.89
C LEU A 102 -7.51 -9.94 4.92
N ARG A 103 -8.46 -9.98 4.00
CA ARG A 103 -8.60 -11.04 3.00
C ARG A 103 -8.70 -10.43 1.60
N PRO A 104 -8.06 -11.05 0.60
CA PRO A 104 -8.27 -10.67 -0.79
C PRO A 104 -9.75 -10.76 -1.18
N ILE A 105 -10.18 -9.90 -2.11
CA ILE A 105 -11.58 -9.85 -2.55
C ILE A 105 -11.99 -11.20 -3.17
N GLY A 106 -11.14 -11.79 -4.01
CA GLY A 106 -11.32 -13.15 -4.55
C GLY A 106 -11.18 -14.31 -3.54
N GLY A 107 -11.08 -14.03 -2.23
CA GLY A 107 -10.95 -15.05 -1.17
C GLY A 107 -9.52 -15.54 -0.94
N GLY A 108 -9.31 -16.39 0.08
CA GLY A 108 -8.00 -16.91 0.52
C GLY A 108 -7.23 -15.96 1.45
N ARG A 109 -5.90 -16.03 1.46
CA ARG A 109 -5.01 -15.16 2.28
C ARG A 109 -4.02 -14.36 1.45
N PHE A 110 -3.57 -13.23 1.98
CA PHE A 110 -2.41 -12.51 1.48
C PHE A 110 -1.12 -13.23 1.89
N THR A 111 -0.11 -13.14 1.03
CA THR A 111 1.29 -13.41 1.34
C THR A 111 1.91 -12.09 1.81
N VAL A 112 2.26 -11.98 3.09
CA VAL A 112 2.80 -10.73 3.64
C VAL A 112 4.32 -10.84 3.77
N ILE A 113 5.05 -9.94 3.11
CA ILE A 113 6.52 -9.90 3.11
C ILE A 113 7.02 -8.57 3.72
N PRO A 114 8.20 -8.57 4.39
CA PRO A 114 8.83 -7.36 4.94
C PRO A 114 9.69 -6.57 3.93
#